data_AF-A0A1D2QVK0-F1
#
_entry.id   AF-A0A1D2QVK0-F1
#
_cell.length_a   1.000
_cell.length_b   1.000
_cell.length_c   1.000
_cell.angle_alpha   90.00
_cell.angle_beta   90.00
_cell.angle_gamma   90.00
#
_symmetry.space_group_name_H-M   'P 1'
#
loop_
_entity.id
_entity.type
_entity.pdbx_description
1 polymer ?
#
loop_
_entity_poly.entity_id
_entity_poly.type
_entity_poly.pdbx_seq_one_letter_code
_entity_poly.pdbx_strand_id
1 'polypeptide(L)' 'MKVGVIESTPIRLDYMNGDFEKAEDLLRKENINIIYRTVATIEPYHGTIFVDKPQGDSAKKVIGKNKIKIYRQKPFF' A
#
# COMPACT_ATOMS: atom_id res chain seq x y z
N MET A 1 11.58 22.06 -7.53
CA MET A 1 11.37 21.05 -6.47
C MET A 1 11.83 21.66 -5.16
N LYS A 2 10.93 21.99 -4.22
CA LYS A 2 11.37 22.23 -2.83
C LYS A 2 11.96 20.91 -2.34
N VAL A 3 13.16 20.94 -1.75
CA VAL A 3 13.73 19.78 -1.05
C VAL A 3 12.73 19.43 0.04
N GLY A 4 11.86 18.47 -0.26
CA GLY A 4 10.53 18.37 0.33
C GLY A 4 10.32 16.96 0.83
N VAL A 5 9.96 16.85 2.10
CA VAL A 5 9.57 15.58 2.72
C VAL A 5 8.39 15.03 1.95
N ILE A 6 8.54 13.83 1.39
CA ILE A 6 7.43 13.09 0.78
C ILE A 6 6.73 12.35 1.91
N GLU A 7 5.59 12.87 2.34
CA GLU A 7 4.75 12.18 3.31
C GLU A 7 3.90 11.12 2.61
N SER A 8 3.88 9.90 3.16
CA SER A 8 3.12 8.79 2.58
C SER A 8 2.39 7.98 3.64
N THR A 9 1.29 7.36 3.24
CA THR A 9 0.61 6.34 4.04
C THR A 9 1.00 4.95 3.50
N PRO A 10 1.65 4.11 4.32
CA PRO A 10 2.00 2.76 3.91
C PRO A 10 0.79 1.82 4.06
N ILE A 11 0.56 0.98 3.05
CA ILE A 11 -0.46 -0.06 3.04
C ILE A 11 0.22 -1.39 2.78
N ARG A 12 0.30 -2.22 3.82
CA ARG A 12 0.95 -3.53 3.76
C ARG A 12 -0.06 -4.61 3.41
N LEU A 13 0.27 -5.41 2.40
CA LEU A 13 -0.61 -6.36 1.75
C LEU A 13 0.13 -7.71 1.58
N ASP A 14 -0.63 -8.77 1.36
CA ASP A 14 -0.08 -10.06 1.00
C ASP A 14 0.37 -10.03 -0.47
N TYR A 15 1.60 -10.46 -0.73
CA TYR A 15 2.14 -10.54 -2.09
C TYR A 15 1.84 -11.90 -2.74
N MET A 16 1.82 -12.98 -1.94
CA MET A 16 1.76 -14.34 -2.47
C MET A 16 0.38 -14.72 -2.96
N ASN A 17 -0.69 -14.13 -2.40
CA ASN A 17 -2.07 -14.40 -2.81
C ASN A 17 -2.58 -13.44 -3.92
N GLY A 18 -1.73 -12.55 -4.43
CA GLY A 18 -2.06 -11.55 -5.45
C GLY A 18 -2.88 -10.35 -4.95
N ASP A 19 -3.04 -10.17 -3.64
CA ASP A 19 -3.74 -9.03 -3.05
C ASP A 19 -2.99 -7.71 -3.28
N PHE A 20 -1.67 -7.78 -3.34
CA PHE A 20 -0.82 -6.63 -3.67
C PHE A 20 -1.16 -6.06 -5.06
N GLU A 21 -1.14 -6.89 -6.10
CA GLU A 21 -1.43 -6.50 -7.48
C GLU A 21 -2.87 -6.01 -7.62
N LYS A 22 -3.83 -6.73 -7.01
CA LYS A 22 -5.24 -6.31 -7.01
C LYS A 22 -5.43 -4.94 -6.35
N ALA A 23 -4.76 -4.70 -5.23
CA ALA A 23 -4.83 -3.41 -4.56
C ALA A 23 -4.21 -2.30 -5.42
N GLU A 24 -3.06 -2.57 -6.08
CA GLU A 24 -2.44 -1.60 -6.99
C GLU A 24 -3.41 -1.20 -8.11
N ASP A 25 -4.05 -2.17 -8.76
CA ASP A 25 -5.04 -1.93 -9.81
C ASP A 25 -6.25 -1.14 -9.31
N LEU A 26 -6.77 -1.48 -8.13
CA LEU A 26 -7.91 -0.77 -7.53
C LEU A 26 -7.57 0.69 -7.20
N LEU A 27 -6.40 0.93 -6.60
CA LEU A 27 -5.95 2.27 -6.26
C LEU A 27 -5.77 3.13 -7.52
N ARG A 28 -5.21 2.55 -8.60
CA ARG A 28 -5.06 3.24 -9.89
C ARG A 28 -6.41 3.58 -10.52
N LYS A 29 -7.38 2.66 -10.51
CA LYS A 29 -8.75 2.89 -11.02
C LYS A 29 -9.46 4.03 -10.28
N GLU A 30 -9.21 4.16 -8.98
CA GLU A 30 -9.77 5.21 -8.13
C GLU A 30 -8.94 6.52 -8.13
N ASN A 31 -7.95 6.66 -9.03
CA ASN A 31 -7.06 7.82 -9.13
C ASN A 31 -6.32 8.15 -7.82
N ILE A 32 -6.00 7.14 -7.02
CA ILE A 32 -5.16 7.28 -5.82
C ILE A 32 -3.70 7.26 -6.24
N ASN A 33 -2.97 8.30 -5.86
CA ASN A 33 -1.58 8.50 -6.19
C ASN A 33 -0.69 7.53 -5.39
N ILE A 34 0.00 6.65 -6.10
CA ILE A 34 0.99 5.72 -5.55
C ILE A 34 2.37 6.36 -5.71
N ILE A 35 3.03 6.63 -4.58
CA ILE A 35 4.35 7.26 -4.51
C ILE A 35 5.45 6.23 -4.76
N TYR A 36 5.36 5.09 -4.08
CA TYR A 36 6.41 4.07 -4.08
C TYR A 36 5.85 2.69 -3.72
N ARG A 37 6.60 1.64 -4.05
CA ARG A 37 6.23 0.26 -3.75
C ARG A 37 7.44 -0.55 -3.28
N THR A 38 7.23 -1.42 -2.31
CA THR A 38 8.21 -2.40 -1.86
C THR A 38 7.60 -3.79 -1.79
N VAL A 39 8.43 -4.80 -2.02
CA VAL A 39 8.07 -6.21 -1.81
C VAL A 39 9.12 -6.81 -0.89
N ALA A 40 8.68 -7.42 0.21
CA ALA A 40 9.59 -8.14 1.09
C ALA A 40 10.00 -9.48 0.45
N THR A 41 11.29 -9.76 0.41
CA THR A 41 11.86 -11.02 -0.10
C THR A 41 11.93 -12.12 0.96
N ILE A 42 11.42 -11.86 2.16
CA ILE A 42 11.40 -12.78 3.28
C ILE A 42 9.97 -13.01 3.75
N GLU A 43 9.69 -14.20 4.30
CA GLU A 43 8.39 -14.52 4.88
C GLU A 43 7.97 -13.49 5.95
N PRO A 44 6.69 -13.07 5.95
CA PRO A 44 5.55 -13.61 5.21
C PRO A 44 5.32 -13.01 3.80
N TYR A 45 6.37 -12.57 3.08
CA TYR A 45 6.31 -12.05 1.71
C TYR A 45 5.21 -10.99 1.55
N HIS A 46 5.27 -9.94 2.35
CA HIS A 46 4.32 -8.84 2.23
C HIS A 46 4.84 -7.76 1.27
N GLY A 47 3.94 -7.23 0.45
CA GLY A 47 4.17 -5.99 -0.29
C GLY A 47 3.71 -4.77 0.52
N THR A 48 4.31 -3.61 0.28
CA THR A 48 3.81 -2.33 0.80
C THR A 48 3.66 -1.32 -0.32
N ILE A 49 2.45 -0.78 -0.46
CA ILE A 49 2.13 0.33 -1.36
C ILE A 49 2.15 1.62 -0.53
N PHE A 50 2.96 2.58 -0.93
CA PHE A 50 3.02 3.90 -0.31
C PHE A 50 2.17 4.85 -1.15
N VAL A 51 1.05 5.31 -0.58
CA VAL A 51 0.16 6.28 -1.21
C VAL A 51 0.36 7.65 -0.62
N ASP A 52 -0.12 8.68 -1.32
CA ASP A 52 -0.10 10.05 -0.81
C ASP A 52 -0.84 10.17 0.53
N LYS A 53 -0.26 10.90 1.49
CA LYS A 53 -0.78 10.96 2.87
C LYS A 53 -2.25 11.45 2.92
N PRO A 54 -2.67 12.49 2.18
CA PRO A 54 -4.07 12.93 2.18
C PRO A 54 -5.06 11.88 1.65
N GLN A 55 -4.58 10.92 0.84
CA GLN A 55 -5.40 9.88 0.22
C GLN A 55 -5.37 8.56 1.00
N GLY A 56 -4.60 8.48 2.10
CA GLY A 56 -4.39 7.25 2.86
C GLY A 56 -5.67 6.60 3.38
N ASP A 57 -6.61 7.38 3.92
CA ASP A 57 -7.88 6.85 4.43
C ASP A 57 -8.82 6.39 3.32
N SER A 58 -8.85 7.11 2.20
CA SER A 58 -9.59 6.70 1.01
C SER A 58 -9.04 5.39 0.44
N ALA A 59 -7.71 5.26 0.37
CA ALA A 59 -7.03 4.04 -0.08
C ALA A 59 -7.38 2.84 0.80
N LYS A 60 -7.31 2.99 2.13
CA LYS A 60 -7.71 1.93 3.08
C LYS A 60 -9.19 1.55 2.92
N LYS A 61 -10.08 2.52 2.69
CA LYS A 61 -11.51 2.25 2.44
C LYS A 61 -11.73 1.47 1.15
N VAL A 62 -11.07 1.83 0.05
CA VAL A 62 -11.16 1.12 -1.24
C VAL A 62 -10.71 -0.34 -1.09
N ILE A 63 -9.56 -0.55 -0.45
CA ILE A 63 -9.00 -1.88 -0.22
C ILE A 63 -9.91 -2.71 0.71
N GLY A 64 -10.37 -2.12 1.81
CA GLY A 64 -11.28 -2.78 2.75
C GLY A 64 -12.63 -3.16 2.14
N LYS A 65 -13.21 -2.30 1.28
CA LYS A 65 -14.45 -2.61 0.53
C LYS A 65 -14.30 -3.84 -0.37
N ASN A 66 -13.09 -4.07 -0.90
CA ASN A 66 -12.76 -5.21 -1.75
C ASN A 66 -12.29 -6.44 -0.96
N LYS A 67 -12.47 -6.45 0.38
CA LYS A 67 -12.09 -7.55 1.28
C LYS A 67 -10.61 -7.93 1.24
N ILE A 68 -9.75 -7.01 0.80
CA ILE A 68 -8.30 -7.22 0.82
C ILE A 68 -7.79 -6.93 2.23
N LYS A 69 -7.02 -7.86 2.79
CA LYS A 69 -6.51 -7.75 4.15
C LYS A 69 -5.31 -6.81 4.22
N ILE A 70 -5.41 -5.81 5.09
CA ILE A 70 -4.30 -4.91 5.39
C ILE A 70 -3.57 -5.44 6.63
N TYR A 71 -2.27 -5.62 6.52
CA TYR A 71 -1.42 -6.10 7.60
C TYR A 71 -0.82 -4.95 8.39
N ARG A 72 -0.63 -5.15 9.69
CA ARG A 72 0.12 -4.18 10.51
C ARG A 72 1.58 -4.17 10.06
N GLN A 73 2.17 -2.98 10.01
CA GLN A 73 3.61 -2.85 9.90
C GLN A 73 4.24 -3.48 11.14
N LYS A 74 5.04 -4.52 10.92
CA LYS A 74 5.91 -5.09 11.96
C LYS A 74 7.32 -4.61 11.62
N PRO A 75 8.01 -3.90 12.52
CA PRO A 75 9.43 -3.66 12.36
C PRO A 75 10.14 -5.02 12.26
N PHE A 76 11.09 -5.13 11.34
CA PHE A 76 12.07 -6.21 11.40
C PHE A 76 13.14 -5.73 12.40
N PHE A 77 13.29 -6.46 13.51
CA PHE A 77 14.37 -6.27 14.48
C PHE A 77 15.42 -7.35 14.23
#